data_AF-A0A8H5U1A1-F1
#
_entry.id   AF-A0A8H5U1A1-F1
#
_cell.length_a   1.000
_cell.length_b   1.000
_cell.length_c   1.000
_cell.angle_alpha   90.00
_cell.angle_beta   90.00
_cell.angle_gamma   90.00
#
_symmetry.space_group_name_H-M   'P 1'
#
loop_
_entity.id
_entity.type
_entity.pdbx_description
1 polymer ?
#
loop_
_entity_poly.entity_id
_entity_poly.type
_entity_poly.pdbx_seq_one_letter_code
_entity_poly.pdbx_strand_id
1 'polypeptide(L)'
;MPRRLPVKSIRMVPTKTLCELYKAPCPGYDRPLAFRFHGEPGHSLAREKPGHSSSRVPVSNQVLYNQHRVEGLPDGKARSRYSGVTTIVPHQPQPSFEDESLAFFLHEYCVYPSPGIIRGHLDFLEDMYRGSDRASCIRPATLATAYLSLSRHYKSSTLYVTARKYYGAALRSIRKDLSVSNKNTIKDETLASLMLLGIIEDIECQGQDMKAVHMSGIAKLFEIVGQKVLDNVSSSTLYSWIFVQMQVASLTTTSPMECLVISDKDLDISNPSLRLALVVTRIGQFYREARRITTYIDPTVTPAEQRVMLVTVIQQALALGKEVALISTQAMPSKLQPQQTTDKRPVASKNQPLISFNSQWTAATWTFFMSCLTVFFNRLHLCSMTLLALSSEGPDGPDAQLARAAAAIAEERLKVVAHMVCHTLPYLFGEVDEKGMPLPVPQRRSVIMYHIVWPLSVLIASPFTSPQLLEM
;
A
#
# COMPACT_ATOMS: atom_id res chain seq x y z
N MET A 1 -1.29 -28.31 28.24
CA MET A 1 -1.12 -28.31 26.77
C MET A 1 -2.48 -28.18 26.11
N PRO A 2 -2.83 -27.02 25.50
CA PRO A 2 -4.04 -26.92 24.69
C PRO A 2 -3.71 -26.95 23.19
N ARG A 3 -4.58 -27.64 22.44
CA ARG A 3 -4.48 -27.94 21.01
C ARG A 3 -4.63 -26.67 20.16
N ARG A 4 -3.74 -26.49 19.18
CA ARG A 4 -3.83 -25.47 18.14
C ARG A 4 -4.96 -25.83 17.17
N LEU A 5 -5.88 -24.89 16.94
CA LEU A 5 -6.81 -24.92 15.80
C LEU A 5 -6.15 -24.24 14.60
N PRO A 6 -6.23 -24.82 13.38
CA PRO A 6 -5.71 -24.18 12.18
C PRO A 6 -6.63 -23.06 11.73
N VAL A 7 -6.10 -21.84 11.63
CA VAL A 7 -6.76 -20.70 11.01
C VAL A 7 -6.81 -20.94 9.50
N LYS A 8 -8.02 -21.21 8.97
CA LYS A 8 -8.25 -21.28 7.52
C LYS A 8 -8.10 -19.89 6.93
N SER A 9 -7.22 -19.74 5.95
CA SER A 9 -7.07 -18.51 5.16
C SER A 9 -8.39 -18.19 4.47
N ILE A 10 -8.94 -17.00 4.70
CA ILE A 10 -10.09 -16.51 3.95
C ILE A 10 -9.59 -16.13 2.55
N ARG A 11 -9.60 -17.11 1.63
CA ARG A 11 -9.54 -16.88 0.19
C ARG A 11 -10.89 -16.30 -0.22
N MET A 12 -10.98 -15.00 -0.47
CA MET A 12 -12.12 -14.44 -1.17
C MET A 12 -12.04 -14.85 -2.66
N VAL A 13 -12.73 -15.93 -2.99
CA VAL A 13 -13.21 -16.19 -4.35
C VAL A 13 -14.62 -15.58 -4.40
N PRO A 14 -14.90 -14.55 -5.23
CA PRO A 14 -16.26 -14.08 -5.40
C PRO A 14 -17.00 -15.09 -6.29
N THR A 15 -17.76 -16.00 -5.68
CA THR A 15 -18.73 -16.82 -6.40
C THR A 15 -20.01 -16.04 -6.62
N LYS A 16 -20.74 -16.38 -7.69
CA LYS A 16 -22.05 -15.86 -8.14
C LYS A 16 -23.14 -15.69 -7.05
N THR A 17 -22.92 -16.21 -5.86
CA THR A 17 -23.85 -16.31 -4.75
C THR A 17 -24.35 -14.97 -4.20
N LEU A 18 -23.58 -13.88 -4.31
CA LEU A 18 -24.02 -12.59 -3.75
C LEU A 18 -25.13 -11.93 -4.60
N CYS A 19 -25.05 -12.03 -5.93
CA CYS A 19 -26.06 -11.47 -6.83
C CYS A 19 -27.38 -12.25 -6.79
N GLU A 20 -27.30 -13.57 -6.59
CA GLU A 20 -28.47 -14.43 -6.38
C GLU A 20 -29.18 -14.11 -5.05
N LEU A 21 -28.43 -13.76 -4.00
CA LEU A 21 -28.99 -13.39 -2.71
C LEU A 21 -29.78 -12.06 -2.76
N TYR A 22 -29.33 -11.09 -3.55
CA TYR A 22 -29.92 -9.73 -3.59
C TYR A 22 -30.86 -9.46 -4.77
N LYS A 23 -31.14 -10.44 -5.63
CA LYS A 23 -31.99 -10.31 -6.84
C LYS A 23 -31.66 -9.07 -7.70
N ALA A 24 -30.41 -8.64 -7.70
CA ALA A 24 -29.94 -7.50 -8.48
C ALA A 24 -29.40 -7.97 -9.84
N PRO A 25 -29.58 -7.19 -10.93
CA PRO A 25 -28.89 -7.46 -12.18
C PRO A 25 -27.38 -7.39 -11.94
N CYS A 26 -26.70 -8.52 -12.14
CA CYS A 26 -25.26 -8.60 -12.01
C CYS A 26 -24.65 -7.70 -13.10
N PRO A 27 -23.76 -6.74 -12.77
CA PRO A 27 -23.22 -5.80 -13.75
C PRO A 27 -22.39 -6.46 -14.86
N GLY A 28 -22.18 -7.78 -14.79
CA GLY A 28 -21.28 -8.48 -15.69
C GLY A 28 -19.84 -8.09 -15.38
N TYR A 29 -18.91 -8.93 -15.81
CA TYR A 29 -17.51 -8.54 -15.82
C TYR A 29 -17.31 -7.63 -17.04
N ASP A 30 -16.81 -6.41 -16.84
CA ASP A 30 -16.13 -5.72 -17.92
C ASP A 30 -14.93 -6.58 -18.31
N ARG A 31 -15.07 -7.30 -19.43
CA ARG A 31 -13.95 -7.87 -20.16
C ARG A 31 -13.58 -6.87 -21.25
N PRO A 32 -12.74 -5.85 -21.01
CA PRO A 32 -12.05 -5.25 -22.13
C PRO A 32 -11.09 -6.31 -22.67
N LEU A 33 -11.30 -6.68 -23.92
CA LEU A 33 -10.56 -7.66 -24.75
C LEU A 33 -11.02 -9.13 -24.61
N ALA A 34 -12.10 -9.44 -25.34
CA ALA A 34 -12.22 -10.75 -25.96
C ALA A 34 -11.04 -10.97 -26.93
N PHE A 35 -10.55 -12.21 -26.99
CA PHE A 35 -9.44 -12.74 -27.80
C PHE A 35 -8.02 -12.65 -27.23
N ARG A 36 -7.77 -13.43 -26.18
CA ARG A 36 -6.66 -14.39 -26.18
C ARG A 36 -7.17 -15.71 -25.59
N PHE A 37 -7.19 -16.78 -26.39
CA PHE A 37 -7.44 -18.11 -25.86
C PHE A 37 -6.27 -18.47 -24.94
N HIS A 38 -6.52 -18.48 -23.64
CA HIS A 38 -5.69 -19.18 -22.68
C HIS A 38 -6.55 -20.28 -22.07
N GLY A 39 -6.01 -21.51 -22.08
CA GLY A 39 -6.65 -22.71 -21.58
C GLY A 39 -7.19 -22.55 -20.17
N GLU A 40 -8.18 -23.38 -19.83
CA GLU A 40 -8.97 -23.24 -18.62
C GLU A 40 -8.13 -23.18 -17.34
N PRO A 41 -8.54 -22.39 -16.33
CA PRO A 41 -7.84 -22.31 -15.06
C PRO A 41 -7.95 -23.66 -14.32
N GLY A 42 -6.84 -24.36 -14.14
CA GLY A 42 -6.81 -25.57 -13.30
C GLY A 42 -5.88 -26.69 -13.76
N HIS A 43 -5.34 -26.65 -14.98
CA HIS A 43 -4.37 -27.65 -15.42
C HIS A 43 -2.94 -27.22 -15.07
N SER A 44 -2.43 -27.78 -13.97
CA SER A 44 -0.99 -27.88 -13.74
C SER A 44 -0.34 -28.53 -14.96
N LEU A 45 0.67 -27.88 -15.54
CA LEU A 45 1.59 -28.55 -16.46
C LEU A 45 2.36 -29.60 -15.65
N ALA A 46 1.79 -30.81 -15.59
CA ALA A 46 2.48 -31.97 -15.10
C ALA A 46 3.66 -32.22 -16.05
N ARG A 47 4.86 -32.08 -15.50
CA ARG A 47 6.10 -32.52 -16.12
C ARG A 47 6.05 -34.04 -16.25
N GLU A 48 5.76 -34.55 -17.44
CA GLU A 48 5.90 -35.99 -17.72
C GLU A 48 7.36 -36.39 -17.53
N LYS A 49 7.58 -37.41 -16.68
CA LYS A 49 8.87 -38.08 -16.53
C LYS A 49 9.03 -39.11 -17.65
N PRO A 50 10.26 -39.32 -18.16
CA PRO A 50 10.49 -40.18 -19.31
C PRO A 50 10.39 -41.66 -18.91
N GLY A 51 9.55 -42.41 -19.63
CA GLY A 51 9.43 -43.86 -19.53
C GLY A 51 9.79 -44.50 -20.87
N HIS A 52 10.82 -45.35 -20.85
CA HIS A 52 11.29 -46.18 -21.96
C HIS A 52 10.20 -47.11 -22.53
N SER A 53 10.06 -47.18 -23.85
CA SER A 53 10.25 -48.43 -24.61
C SER A 53 10.17 -48.20 -26.13
N SER A 54 11.27 -48.60 -26.79
CA SER A 54 11.47 -49.07 -28.18
C SER A 54 10.23 -49.17 -29.08
N SER A 55 10.20 -48.61 -30.30
CA SER A 55 10.97 -49.16 -31.44
C SER A 55 11.25 -48.17 -32.59
N ARG A 56 12.38 -48.46 -33.26
CA ARG A 56 13.07 -47.88 -34.44
C ARG A 56 12.12 -47.65 -35.64
N VAL A 57 12.03 -46.46 -36.27
CA VAL A 57 12.85 -45.84 -37.39
C VAL A 57 12.76 -46.64 -38.72
N PRO A 58 12.76 -46.07 -39.98
CA PRO A 58 13.02 -44.69 -40.43
C PRO A 58 12.08 -44.08 -41.53
N VAL A 59 12.17 -42.75 -41.67
CA VAL A 59 12.38 -41.91 -42.87
C VAL A 59 12.27 -42.57 -44.26
N SER A 60 11.43 -42.03 -45.18
CA SER A 60 11.90 -41.33 -46.40
C SER A 60 10.76 -40.87 -47.33
N ASN A 61 11.06 -39.79 -48.04
CA ASN A 61 10.35 -39.19 -49.17
C ASN A 61 10.08 -40.19 -50.30
N GLN A 62 8.97 -39.97 -51.02
CA GLN A 62 8.84 -39.79 -52.48
C GLN A 62 7.47 -40.31 -52.96
N VAL A 63 6.65 -39.44 -53.56
CA VAL A 63 6.38 -39.31 -55.01
C VAL A 63 5.75 -40.55 -55.67
N LEU A 64 4.72 -40.25 -56.48
CA LEU A 64 4.19 -40.96 -57.64
C LEU A 64 2.92 -41.83 -57.47
N TYR A 65 1.87 -41.30 -58.12
CA TYR A 65 0.95 -41.96 -59.06
C TYR A 65 -0.04 -43.01 -58.54
N ASN A 66 -1.33 -42.77 -58.83
CA ASN A 66 -2.07 -43.55 -59.84
C ASN A 66 -3.42 -42.86 -60.15
N GLN A 67 -3.59 -42.43 -61.40
CA GLN A 67 -4.41 -43.05 -62.46
C GLN A 67 -5.89 -42.66 -62.38
N HIS A 68 -6.38 -41.86 -63.34
CA HIS A 68 -7.14 -42.28 -64.54
C HIS A 68 -8.45 -43.01 -64.17
N ARG A 69 -9.64 -42.76 -64.72
CA ARG A 69 -10.14 -41.97 -65.86
C ARG A 69 -11.66 -42.19 -65.85
N VAL A 70 -12.50 -41.16 -65.96
CA VAL A 70 -13.83 -41.26 -66.61
C VAL A 70 -14.15 -39.92 -67.29
N GLU A 71 -14.37 -40.00 -68.61
CA GLU A 71 -14.79 -38.94 -69.51
C GLU A 71 -16.31 -38.71 -69.42
N GLY A 72 -16.76 -37.46 -69.58
CA GLY A 72 -18.16 -37.08 -69.75
C GLY A 72 -18.33 -35.57 -69.95
N LEU A 73 -18.79 -35.18 -71.13
CA LEU A 73 -18.82 -33.84 -71.75
C LEU A 73 -19.95 -32.90 -71.17
N PRO A 74 -20.17 -31.68 -71.70
CA PRO A 74 -19.89 -30.39 -71.06
C PRO A 74 -21.16 -29.63 -70.64
N ASP A 75 -21.08 -28.71 -69.67
CA ASP A 75 -21.94 -27.53 -69.77
C ASP A 75 -21.37 -26.30 -69.05
N GLY A 76 -21.47 -25.17 -69.75
CA GLY A 76 -20.79 -23.94 -69.42
C GLY A 76 -21.42 -23.21 -68.24
N LYS A 77 -20.59 -22.83 -67.26
CA LYS A 77 -20.81 -21.62 -66.47
C LYS A 77 -19.48 -20.90 -66.28
N ALA A 78 -19.38 -19.74 -66.93
CA ALA A 78 -18.32 -18.77 -66.76
C ALA A 78 -18.14 -18.46 -65.26
N ARG A 79 -17.01 -18.87 -64.68
CA ARG A 79 -16.65 -18.53 -63.31
C ARG A 79 -15.63 -17.40 -63.37
N SER A 80 -16.11 -16.23 -63.00
CA SER A 80 -15.37 -14.98 -62.81
C SER A 80 -14.00 -15.22 -62.17
N ARG A 81 -12.93 -14.75 -62.83
CA ARG A 81 -11.62 -14.56 -62.20
C ARG A 81 -11.69 -13.33 -61.30
N TYR A 82 -12.17 -13.49 -60.08
CA TYR A 82 -11.79 -12.57 -59.02
C TYR A 82 -10.39 -12.97 -58.57
N SER A 83 -9.40 -12.23 -59.08
CA SER A 83 -8.08 -12.17 -58.48
C SER A 83 -8.26 -11.72 -57.04
N GLY A 84 -8.11 -12.66 -56.10
CA GLY A 84 -8.25 -12.39 -54.67
C GLY A 84 -7.12 -11.48 -54.21
N VAL A 85 -7.34 -10.17 -54.27
CA VAL A 85 -6.57 -9.21 -53.49
C VAL A 85 -6.76 -9.63 -52.03
N THR A 86 -5.73 -10.22 -51.45
CA THR A 86 -5.71 -10.51 -50.02
C THR A 86 -5.61 -9.15 -49.34
N THR A 87 -6.75 -8.61 -48.91
CA THR A 87 -6.79 -7.39 -48.12
C THR A 87 -6.04 -7.68 -46.83
N ILE A 88 -4.78 -7.25 -46.74
CA ILE A 88 -4.03 -7.24 -45.49
C ILE A 88 -4.74 -6.21 -44.61
N VAL A 89 -5.62 -6.70 -43.73
CA VAL A 89 -6.19 -5.87 -42.67
C VAL A 89 -5.01 -5.46 -41.79
N PRO A 90 -4.70 -4.16 -41.65
CA PRO A 90 -3.67 -3.74 -40.72
C PRO A 90 -4.10 -4.18 -39.33
N HIS A 91 -3.38 -5.13 -38.73
CA HIS A 91 -3.56 -5.42 -37.32
C HIS A 91 -3.23 -4.13 -36.57
N GLN A 92 -4.20 -3.61 -35.80
CA GLN A 92 -3.93 -2.51 -34.88
C GLN A 92 -2.69 -2.87 -34.05
N PRO A 93 -1.68 -2.00 -33.97
CA PRO A 93 -0.51 -2.25 -33.15
C PRO A 93 -0.99 -2.43 -31.71
N GLN A 94 -0.89 -3.65 -31.20
CA GLN A 94 -1.20 -3.91 -29.80
C GLN A 94 -0.03 -3.41 -28.95
N PRO A 95 -0.29 -2.68 -27.86
CA PRO A 95 0.77 -2.25 -26.95
C PRO A 95 1.53 -3.48 -26.46
N SER A 96 2.84 -3.34 -26.29
CA SER A 96 3.62 -4.41 -25.68
C SER A 96 3.14 -4.60 -24.23
N PHE A 97 3.31 -5.81 -23.68
CA PHE A 97 3.04 -6.03 -22.26
C PHE A 97 3.87 -5.12 -21.35
N GLU A 98 5.00 -4.61 -21.84
CA GLU A 98 5.83 -3.65 -21.11
C GLU A 98 5.13 -2.30 -21.01
N ASP A 99 4.68 -1.77 -22.15
CA ASP A 99 3.96 -0.49 -22.23
C ASP A 99 2.65 -0.54 -21.45
N GLU A 100 1.89 -1.65 -21.58
CA GLU A 100 0.65 -1.87 -20.85
C GLU A 100 0.88 -1.92 -19.34
N SER A 101 1.90 -2.65 -18.89
CA SER A 101 2.24 -2.74 -17.46
C SER A 101 2.65 -1.38 -16.90
N LEU A 102 3.49 -0.63 -17.62
CA LEU A 102 3.92 0.70 -17.23
C LEU A 102 2.74 1.67 -17.16
N ALA A 103 1.92 1.73 -18.21
CA ALA A 103 0.75 2.59 -18.26
C ALA A 103 -0.24 2.28 -17.13
N PHE A 104 -0.51 0.99 -16.88
CA PHE A 104 -1.34 0.55 -15.77
C PHE A 104 -0.75 1.00 -14.43
N PHE A 105 0.54 0.76 -14.20
CA PHE A 105 1.17 1.12 -12.93
C PHE A 105 1.17 2.63 -12.68
N LEU A 106 1.53 3.43 -13.68
CA LEU A 106 1.52 4.89 -13.55
C LEU A 106 0.09 5.40 -13.28
N HIS A 107 -0.92 4.86 -13.96
CA HIS A 107 -2.31 5.22 -13.73
C HIS A 107 -2.80 4.85 -12.31
N GLU A 108 -2.49 3.64 -11.85
CA GLU A 108 -3.00 3.09 -10.59
C GLU A 108 -2.22 3.53 -9.36
N TYR A 109 -0.92 3.80 -9.52
CA TYR A 109 0.01 4.05 -8.42
C TYR A 109 0.52 5.49 -8.33
N CYS A 110 0.51 6.29 -9.40
CA CYS A 110 1.03 7.67 -9.35
C CYS A 110 -0.08 8.69 -9.09
N VAL A 111 0.16 9.64 -8.18
CA VAL A 111 -0.72 10.77 -7.90
C VAL A 111 0.02 12.06 -8.22
N TYR A 112 -0.43 12.79 -9.23
CA TYR A 112 0.19 14.04 -9.61
C TYR A 112 -0.26 15.20 -8.71
N PRO A 113 0.62 16.18 -8.41
CA PRO A 113 0.25 17.36 -7.65
C PRO A 113 -0.89 18.14 -8.32
N SER A 114 -1.90 18.53 -7.55
CA SER A 114 -2.97 19.42 -8.01
C SER A 114 -3.57 20.19 -6.82
N PRO A 115 -4.35 21.27 -7.06
CA PRO A 115 -4.98 22.01 -5.97
C PRO A 115 -5.85 21.10 -5.08
N GLY A 116 -5.58 21.08 -3.77
CA GLY A 116 -6.33 20.24 -2.81
C GLY A 116 -5.73 18.85 -2.56
N ILE A 117 -4.60 18.52 -3.21
CA ILE A 117 -3.84 17.29 -2.97
C ILE A 117 -2.67 17.56 -2.00
N ILE A 118 -2.56 16.75 -0.94
CA ILE A 118 -1.39 16.76 -0.03
C ILE A 118 -0.19 16.10 -0.73
N ARG A 119 0.57 16.88 -1.51
CA ARG A 119 1.74 16.44 -2.29
C ARG A 119 1.43 15.29 -3.28
N GLY A 120 2.22 15.17 -4.35
CA GLY A 120 2.11 14.01 -5.23
C GLY A 120 2.60 12.71 -4.56
N HIS A 121 2.37 11.58 -5.22
CA HIS A 121 2.96 10.29 -4.89
C HIS A 121 3.48 9.62 -6.16
N LEU A 122 4.76 9.25 -6.18
CA LEU A 122 5.44 8.69 -7.36
C LEU A 122 5.30 9.54 -8.64
N ASP A 123 4.97 10.82 -8.51
CA ASP A 123 4.85 11.78 -9.61
C ASP A 123 6.19 12.05 -10.30
N PHE A 124 7.31 11.80 -9.62
CA PHE A 124 8.67 11.84 -10.19
C PHE A 124 9.01 10.61 -11.05
N LEU A 125 8.24 9.52 -10.94
CA LEU A 125 8.70 8.20 -11.39
C LEU A 125 8.78 8.11 -12.91
N GLU A 126 7.81 8.67 -13.63
CA GLU A 126 7.81 8.62 -15.10
C GLU A 126 9.04 9.34 -15.67
N ASP A 127 9.30 10.57 -15.22
CA ASP A 127 10.45 11.37 -15.64
C ASP A 127 11.76 10.68 -15.28
N MET A 128 11.87 10.13 -14.07
CA MET A 128 13.05 9.39 -13.63
C MET A 128 13.28 8.13 -14.48
N TYR A 129 12.22 7.37 -14.76
CA TYR A 129 12.31 6.17 -15.58
C TYR A 129 12.78 6.49 -17.01
N ARG A 130 12.16 7.51 -17.65
CA ARG A 130 12.48 7.90 -19.03
C ARG A 130 13.86 8.56 -19.15
N GLY A 131 14.22 9.41 -18.18
CA GLY A 131 15.48 10.15 -18.17
C GLY A 131 16.69 9.35 -17.72
N SER A 132 16.49 8.24 -17.01
CA SER A 132 17.59 7.40 -16.51
C SER A 132 18.33 6.64 -17.61
N ASP A 133 19.62 6.37 -17.37
CA ASP A 133 20.43 5.49 -18.21
C ASP A 133 19.81 4.08 -18.31
N ARG A 134 20.07 3.38 -19.44
CA ARG A 134 19.55 2.02 -19.65
C ARG A 134 20.05 1.00 -18.62
N ALA A 135 21.24 1.23 -18.05
CA ALA A 135 21.80 0.39 -17.00
C ALA A 135 21.38 0.83 -15.58
N SER A 136 20.62 1.93 -15.45
CA SER A 136 20.13 2.41 -14.15
C SER A 136 19.19 1.39 -13.51
N CYS A 137 19.32 1.21 -12.19
CA CYS A 137 18.53 0.26 -11.43
C CYS A 137 17.02 0.59 -11.41
N ILE A 138 16.64 1.86 -11.67
CA ILE A 138 15.24 2.29 -11.68
C ILE A 138 14.43 1.62 -12.79
N ARG A 139 15.06 1.28 -13.92
CA ARG A 139 14.37 0.63 -15.03
C ARG A 139 13.85 -0.77 -14.67
N PRO A 140 14.71 -1.74 -14.28
CA PRO A 140 14.21 -3.05 -13.88
C PRO A 140 13.37 -2.99 -12.61
N ALA A 141 13.58 -2.04 -11.69
CA ALA A 141 12.73 -1.88 -10.50
C ALA A 141 11.30 -1.47 -10.88
N THR A 142 11.15 -0.43 -11.70
CA THR A 142 9.85 0.06 -12.19
C THR A 142 9.12 -1.02 -12.97
N LEU A 143 9.82 -1.71 -13.89
CA LEU A 143 9.23 -2.82 -14.64
C LEU A 143 8.81 -3.97 -13.72
N ALA A 144 9.60 -4.33 -12.73
CA ALA A 144 9.24 -5.37 -11.77
C ALA A 144 7.91 -5.04 -11.06
N THR A 145 7.77 -3.83 -10.53
CA THR A 145 6.56 -3.40 -9.82
C THR A 145 5.37 -3.27 -10.76
N ALA A 146 5.59 -2.76 -11.98
CA ALA A 146 4.55 -2.60 -12.98
C ALA A 146 3.97 -3.95 -13.45
N TYR A 147 4.85 -4.88 -13.86
CA TYR A 147 4.44 -6.23 -14.26
C TYR A 147 3.78 -6.98 -13.10
N LEU A 148 4.28 -6.82 -11.87
CA LEU A 148 3.67 -7.45 -10.71
C LEU A 148 2.25 -6.93 -10.50
N SER A 149 2.06 -5.61 -10.53
CA SER A 149 0.76 -4.97 -10.35
C SER A 149 -0.25 -5.45 -11.40
N LEU A 150 0.16 -5.44 -12.68
CA LEU A 150 -0.67 -5.94 -13.78
C LEU A 150 -0.95 -7.44 -13.65
N SER A 151 0.04 -8.24 -13.21
CA SER A 151 -0.14 -9.67 -12.98
C SER A 151 -1.19 -9.97 -11.92
N ARG A 152 -1.29 -9.13 -10.87
CA ARG A 152 -2.33 -9.26 -9.83
C ARG A 152 -3.69 -8.88 -10.37
N HIS A 153 -3.76 -7.80 -11.16
CA HIS A 153 -4.99 -7.35 -11.79
C HIS A 153 -5.59 -8.44 -12.70
N TYR A 154 -4.79 -8.98 -13.62
CA TYR A 154 -5.24 -10.03 -14.56
C TYR A 154 -5.09 -11.47 -14.05
N LYS A 155 -4.56 -11.67 -12.84
CA LYS A 155 -4.24 -12.99 -12.27
C LYS A 155 -3.37 -13.85 -13.21
N SER A 156 -2.39 -13.22 -13.87
CA SER A 156 -1.56 -13.84 -14.92
C SER A 156 -0.23 -14.34 -14.38
N SER A 157 0.00 -15.67 -14.45
CA SER A 157 1.26 -16.29 -14.06
C SER A 157 2.44 -15.87 -14.96
N THR A 158 2.18 -15.64 -16.25
CA THR A 158 3.21 -15.21 -17.22
C THR A 158 3.74 -13.81 -16.90
N LEU A 159 2.83 -12.87 -16.61
CA LEU A 159 3.22 -11.51 -16.17
C LEU A 159 3.97 -11.57 -14.84
N TYR A 160 3.52 -12.43 -13.92
CA TYR A 160 4.20 -12.64 -12.64
C TYR A 160 5.64 -13.16 -12.81
N VAL A 161 5.87 -14.18 -13.64
CA VAL A 161 7.23 -14.70 -13.92
C VAL A 161 8.13 -13.60 -14.50
N THR A 162 7.56 -12.76 -15.37
CA THR A 162 8.27 -11.60 -15.94
C THR A 162 8.62 -10.56 -14.87
N ALA A 163 7.69 -10.25 -13.97
CA ALA A 163 7.92 -9.40 -12.82
C ALA A 163 9.09 -9.91 -11.96
N ARG A 164 9.13 -11.22 -11.67
CA ARG A 164 10.21 -11.85 -10.89
C ARG A 164 11.57 -11.77 -11.60
N LYS A 165 11.61 -11.87 -12.94
CA LYS A 165 12.83 -11.69 -13.73
C LYS A 165 13.37 -10.27 -13.57
N TYR A 166 12.52 -9.26 -13.71
CA TYR A 166 12.90 -7.85 -13.52
C TYR A 166 13.27 -7.54 -12.07
N TYR A 167 12.56 -8.11 -11.08
CA TYR A 167 12.89 -7.98 -9.67
C TYR A 167 14.32 -8.48 -9.38
N GLY A 168 14.69 -9.65 -9.91
CA GLY A 168 16.06 -10.16 -9.80
C GLY A 168 17.10 -9.27 -10.49
N ALA A 169 16.75 -8.64 -11.62
CA ALA A 169 17.62 -7.68 -12.29
C ALA A 169 17.78 -6.37 -11.51
N ALA A 170 16.71 -5.89 -10.88
CA ALA A 170 16.72 -4.73 -10.01
C ALA A 170 17.65 -4.95 -8.82
N LEU A 171 17.52 -6.08 -8.12
CA LEU A 171 18.39 -6.43 -6.99
C LEU A 171 19.88 -6.47 -7.38
N ARG A 172 20.22 -7.05 -8.53
CA ARG A 172 21.61 -7.07 -9.00
C ARG A 172 22.14 -5.67 -9.30
N SER A 173 21.32 -4.83 -9.92
CA SER A 173 21.69 -3.47 -10.30
C SER A 173 21.85 -2.57 -9.07
N ILE A 174 20.90 -2.63 -8.13
CA ILE A 174 20.98 -1.94 -6.83
C ILE A 174 22.23 -2.37 -6.07
N ARG A 175 22.50 -3.68 -5.98
CA ARG A 175 23.71 -4.17 -5.29
C ARG A 175 24.99 -3.61 -5.91
N LYS A 176 25.05 -3.54 -7.25
CA LYS A 176 26.18 -2.94 -7.96
C LYS A 176 26.32 -1.45 -7.60
N ASP A 177 25.23 -0.69 -7.67
CA ASP A 177 25.24 0.74 -7.34
C ASP A 177 25.69 0.98 -5.89
N LEU A 178 25.15 0.22 -4.94
CA LEU A 178 25.52 0.32 -3.53
C LEU A 178 26.97 -0.08 -3.27
N SER A 179 27.54 -1.03 -4.03
CA SER A 179 28.93 -1.46 -3.85
C SER A 179 29.97 -0.40 -4.27
N VAL A 180 29.57 0.53 -5.15
CA VAL A 180 30.44 1.60 -5.65
C VAL A 180 30.13 2.95 -4.98
N SER A 181 28.97 3.06 -4.32
CA SER A 181 28.54 4.30 -3.67
C SER A 181 29.17 4.48 -2.29
N ASN A 182 29.47 5.73 -1.92
CA ASN A 182 29.72 6.16 -0.54
C ASN A 182 28.47 6.85 0.04
N LYS A 183 28.54 7.25 1.32
CA LYS A 183 27.42 7.83 2.08
C LYS A 183 26.73 9.02 1.37
N ASN A 184 27.50 9.87 0.70
CA ASN A 184 27.00 11.10 0.06
C ASN A 184 26.73 10.94 -1.44
N THR A 185 27.02 9.78 -2.04
CA THR A 185 26.92 9.57 -3.49
C THR A 185 25.83 8.58 -3.90
N ILE A 186 24.97 8.16 -2.96
CA ILE A 186 23.84 7.30 -3.32
C ILE A 186 22.88 8.09 -4.20
N LYS A 187 22.66 7.56 -5.41
CA LYS A 187 21.82 8.17 -6.43
C LYS A 187 20.34 8.06 -6.05
N ASP A 188 19.57 9.04 -6.50
CA ASP A 188 18.13 9.10 -6.26
C ASP A 188 17.42 7.93 -6.93
N GLU A 189 17.92 7.48 -8.09
CA GLU A 189 17.42 6.28 -8.78
C GLU A 189 17.60 5.02 -7.94
N THR A 190 18.71 4.90 -7.21
CA THR A 190 18.96 3.77 -6.29
C THR A 190 18.00 3.81 -5.11
N LEU A 191 17.75 4.99 -4.54
CA LEU A 191 16.79 5.17 -3.46
C LEU A 191 15.36 4.86 -3.91
N ALA A 192 14.93 5.41 -5.05
CA ALA A 192 13.61 5.14 -5.63
C ALA A 192 13.44 3.64 -5.95
N SER A 193 14.47 3.00 -6.51
CA SER A 193 14.44 1.56 -6.80
C SER A 193 14.24 0.72 -5.55
N LEU A 194 14.95 1.03 -4.46
CA LEU A 194 14.77 0.35 -3.17
C LEU A 194 13.35 0.49 -2.63
N MET A 195 12.80 1.70 -2.71
CA MET A 195 11.43 1.98 -2.25
C MET A 195 10.38 1.22 -3.10
N LEU A 196 10.60 1.11 -4.42
CA LEU A 196 9.76 0.29 -5.31
C LEU A 196 9.83 -1.22 -4.98
N LEU A 197 10.98 -1.71 -4.48
CA LEU A 197 11.05 -3.08 -3.96
C LEU A 197 10.21 -3.28 -2.70
N GLY A 198 10.08 -2.24 -1.86
CA GLY A 198 9.15 -2.25 -0.74
C GLY A 198 7.69 -2.43 -1.20
N ILE A 199 7.27 -1.69 -2.22
CA ILE A 199 5.93 -1.86 -2.83
C ILE A 199 5.75 -3.30 -3.36
N ILE A 200 6.79 -3.92 -3.94
CA ILE A 200 6.72 -5.31 -4.39
C ILE A 200 6.46 -6.27 -3.21
N GLU A 201 7.19 -6.12 -2.11
CA GLU A 201 6.98 -6.94 -0.90
C GLU A 201 5.53 -6.83 -0.39
N ASP A 202 5.01 -5.60 -0.36
CA ASP A 202 3.64 -5.33 0.09
C ASP A 202 2.59 -5.90 -0.88
N ILE A 203 2.76 -5.77 -2.19
CA ILE A 203 1.84 -6.34 -3.19
C ILE A 203 1.90 -7.88 -3.20
N GLU A 204 3.07 -8.47 -2.95
CA GLU A 204 3.21 -9.93 -2.94
C GLU A 204 2.53 -10.58 -1.74
N CYS A 205 2.26 -9.85 -0.65
CA CYS A 205 1.61 -10.35 0.57
C CYS A 205 2.09 -11.76 0.94
N GLN A 206 3.40 -12.02 0.81
CA GLN A 206 4.00 -13.25 1.33
C GLN A 206 3.85 -13.14 2.85
N GLY A 207 3.09 -14.07 3.45
CA GLY A 207 2.60 -13.98 4.83
C GLY A 207 3.67 -13.63 5.87
N GLN A 208 3.20 -13.33 7.08
CA GLN A 208 3.90 -12.84 8.29
C GLN A 208 5.37 -13.26 8.55
N ASP A 209 5.90 -14.26 7.85
CA ASP A 209 7.27 -14.76 7.94
C ASP A 209 8.29 -14.00 7.07
N MET A 210 7.90 -13.30 6.00
CA MET A 210 8.79 -12.33 5.35
C MET A 210 8.63 -10.97 6.04
N LYS A 211 9.26 -10.82 7.21
CA LYS A 211 9.55 -9.50 7.80
C LYS A 211 10.01 -8.59 6.67
N ALA A 212 9.43 -7.40 6.50
CA ALA A 212 9.80 -6.44 5.44
C ALA A 212 11.33 -6.26 5.36
N VAL A 213 12.00 -7.10 4.55
CA VAL A 213 13.45 -7.33 4.63
C VAL A 213 14.12 -6.12 4.01
N HIS A 214 13.53 -5.63 2.92
CA HIS A 214 13.95 -4.37 2.34
C HIS A 214 13.71 -3.22 3.29
N MET A 215 12.61 -3.18 4.05
CA MET A 215 12.42 -2.10 5.04
C MET A 215 13.49 -2.07 6.13
N SER A 216 14.01 -3.22 6.55
CA SER A 216 15.18 -3.29 7.46
C SER A 216 16.45 -2.76 6.80
N GLY A 217 16.72 -3.17 5.55
CA GLY A 217 17.86 -2.67 4.77
C GLY A 217 17.76 -1.17 4.45
N ILE A 218 16.56 -0.71 4.13
CA ILE A 218 16.17 0.67 3.88
C ILE A 218 16.35 1.49 5.17
N ALA A 219 15.91 1.01 6.33
CA ALA A 219 16.14 1.66 7.62
C ALA A 219 17.63 1.83 7.93
N LYS A 220 18.46 0.83 7.61
CA LYS A 220 19.93 0.95 7.73
C LYS A 220 20.55 1.89 6.71
N LEU A 221 20.04 1.92 5.50
CA LEU A 221 20.45 2.91 4.51
C LEU A 221 20.13 4.34 4.96
N PHE A 222 19.07 4.52 5.74
CA PHE A 222 18.66 5.82 6.26
C PHE A 222 19.52 6.34 7.41
N GLU A 223 20.24 5.50 8.13
CA GLU A 223 21.33 5.96 9.02
C GLU A 223 22.45 6.66 8.21
N ILE A 224 22.53 6.38 6.91
CA ILE A 224 23.53 6.93 6.01
C ILE A 224 23.02 8.16 5.25
N VAL A 225 21.78 8.10 4.72
CA VAL A 225 21.22 9.18 3.87
C VAL A 225 20.26 10.12 4.60
N GLY A 226 20.09 9.96 5.92
CA GLY A 226 19.10 10.72 6.72
C GLY A 226 19.19 12.24 6.52
N GLN A 227 20.40 12.81 6.55
CA GLN A 227 20.56 14.25 6.34
C GLN A 227 20.11 14.68 4.94
N LYS A 228 20.51 13.93 3.90
CA LYS A 228 20.08 14.17 2.51
C LYS A 228 18.55 14.13 2.39
N VAL A 229 17.89 13.21 3.11
CA VAL A 229 16.43 13.14 3.16
C VAL A 229 15.85 14.40 3.77
N LEU A 230 16.34 14.84 4.94
CA LEU A 230 15.84 16.04 5.62
C LEU A 230 16.05 17.30 4.78
N ASP A 231 17.22 17.46 4.15
CA ASP A 231 17.55 18.62 3.31
C ASP A 231 16.60 18.75 2.10
N ASN A 232 16.05 17.63 1.61
CA ASN A 232 15.27 17.58 0.38
C ASN A 232 13.79 17.22 0.61
N VAL A 233 13.37 16.93 1.84
CA VAL A 233 12.00 16.47 2.14
C VAL A 233 10.98 17.52 1.76
N SER A 234 11.31 18.82 1.85
CA SER A 234 10.39 19.90 1.53
C SER A 234 10.14 20.07 0.02
N SER A 235 11.15 19.81 -0.81
CA SER A 235 11.17 20.13 -2.24
C SER A 235 10.97 18.92 -3.15
N SER A 236 11.07 17.69 -2.63
CA SER A 236 11.00 16.47 -3.43
C SER A 236 10.03 15.43 -2.87
N THR A 237 9.20 14.90 -3.76
CA THR A 237 8.20 13.87 -3.43
C THR A 237 8.84 12.49 -3.19
N LEU A 238 10.00 12.19 -3.79
CA LEU A 238 10.79 11.00 -3.46
C LEU A 238 11.26 11.04 -2.01
N TYR A 239 11.89 12.14 -1.59
CA TYR A 239 12.40 12.29 -0.22
C TYR A 239 11.25 12.38 0.79
N SER A 240 10.11 12.98 0.41
CA SER A 240 8.88 12.93 1.21
C SER A 240 8.39 11.51 1.44
N TRP A 241 8.34 10.70 0.38
CA TRP A 241 7.90 9.31 0.46
C TRP A 241 8.84 8.47 1.32
N ILE A 242 10.15 8.63 1.11
CA ILE A 242 11.19 8.03 1.96
C ILE A 242 10.97 8.40 3.43
N PHE A 243 10.76 9.68 3.71
CA PHE A 243 10.57 10.18 5.07
C PHE A 243 9.34 9.57 5.76
N VAL A 244 8.21 9.47 5.07
CA VAL A 244 7.01 8.82 5.62
C VAL A 244 7.28 7.34 5.94
N GLN A 245 7.96 6.62 5.05
CA GLN A 245 8.31 5.21 5.29
C GLN A 245 9.29 5.05 6.46
N MET A 246 10.23 5.99 6.67
CA MET A 246 11.07 6.04 7.87
C MET A 246 10.23 6.14 9.14
N GLN A 247 9.21 7.00 9.14
CA GLN A 247 8.35 7.19 10.30
C GLN A 247 7.59 5.91 10.66
N VAL A 248 7.04 5.20 9.67
CA VAL A 248 6.36 3.91 9.88
C VAL A 248 7.32 2.88 10.46
N ALA A 249 8.51 2.74 9.88
CA ALA A 249 9.54 1.83 10.41
C ALA A 249 9.95 2.18 11.86
N SER A 250 9.96 3.48 12.20
CA SER A 250 10.31 3.96 13.53
C SER A 250 9.34 3.55 14.63
N LEU A 251 8.09 3.21 14.28
CA LEU A 251 7.07 2.73 15.22
C LEU A 251 7.26 1.25 15.56
N THR A 252 7.89 0.48 14.68
CA THR A 252 8.04 -0.97 14.83
C THR A 252 9.41 -1.36 15.39
N THR A 253 10.45 -0.59 15.09
CA THR A 253 11.82 -0.83 15.57
C THR A 253 11.98 -0.63 17.08
N THR A 254 12.87 -1.43 17.68
CA THR A 254 13.29 -1.30 19.08
C THR A 254 14.56 -0.46 19.22
N SER A 255 15.28 -0.21 18.13
CA SER A 255 16.50 0.59 18.13
C SER A 255 16.20 2.08 17.99
N PRO A 256 16.99 2.97 18.59
CA PRO A 256 16.92 4.40 18.30
C PRO A 256 17.16 4.67 16.80
N MET A 257 16.39 5.61 16.24
CA MET A 257 16.63 6.13 14.89
C MET A 257 17.09 7.58 15.01
N GLU A 258 18.40 7.78 15.10
CA GLU A 258 19.00 9.12 15.28
C GLU A 258 18.63 10.08 14.14
N CYS A 259 18.49 9.57 12.91
CA CYS A 259 18.05 10.35 11.75
C CYS A 259 16.62 10.89 11.85
N LEU A 260 15.84 10.46 12.84
CA LEU A 260 14.50 10.97 13.15
C LEU A 260 14.47 11.82 14.43
N VAL A 261 15.63 12.23 14.95
CA VAL A 261 15.73 13.30 15.95
C VAL A 261 15.89 14.61 15.20
N ILE A 262 14.76 15.26 14.92
CA ILE A 262 14.70 16.45 14.07
C ILE A 262 14.42 17.67 14.95
N SER A 263 15.22 18.73 14.81
CA SER A 263 14.93 20.00 15.46
C SER A 263 13.85 20.76 14.70
N ASP A 264 13.07 21.57 15.41
CA ASP A 264 12.05 22.45 14.82
C ASP A 264 12.65 23.47 13.85
N LYS A 265 13.96 23.72 13.96
CA LYS A 265 14.74 24.61 13.08
C LYS A 265 15.12 23.97 11.76
N ASP A 266 15.09 22.64 11.67
CA ASP A 266 15.61 21.88 10.54
C ASP A 266 14.58 21.69 9.43
N LEU A 267 13.31 22.04 9.68
CA LEU A 267 12.22 21.89 8.74
C LEU A 267 11.42 23.19 8.60
N ASP A 268 10.95 23.45 7.38
CA ASP A 268 10.01 24.52 7.12
C ASP A 268 8.62 24.19 7.69
N ILE A 269 8.41 24.59 8.95
CA ILE A 269 7.14 24.42 9.67
C ILE A 269 6.00 25.27 9.11
N SER A 270 6.27 26.18 8.15
CA SER A 270 5.22 26.88 7.41
C SER A 270 4.48 25.94 6.47
N ASN A 271 5.10 24.82 6.07
CA ASN A 271 4.46 23.77 5.28
C ASN A 271 3.61 22.86 6.20
N PRO A 272 2.28 22.86 6.06
CA PRO A 272 1.39 22.09 6.95
C PRO A 272 1.65 20.57 6.89
N SER A 273 2.04 20.04 5.72
CA SER A 273 2.35 18.62 5.55
C SER A 273 3.63 18.22 6.28
N LEU A 274 4.66 19.07 6.25
CA LEU A 274 5.90 18.82 7.02
C LEU A 274 5.65 18.96 8.51
N ARG A 275 4.82 19.92 8.92
CA ARG A 275 4.41 20.06 10.31
C ARG A 275 3.67 18.82 10.82
N LEU A 276 2.78 18.24 10.01
CA LEU A 276 2.12 16.97 10.30
C LEU A 276 3.13 15.83 10.43
N ALA A 277 4.08 15.75 9.50
CA ALA A 277 5.12 14.74 9.53
C ALA A 277 6.01 14.89 10.79
N LEU A 278 6.37 16.10 11.20
CA LEU A 278 7.14 16.32 12.43
C LEU A 278 6.40 15.81 13.68
N VAL A 279 5.08 16.04 13.75
CA VAL A 279 4.24 15.47 14.80
C VAL A 279 4.29 13.95 14.81
N VAL A 280 4.21 13.30 13.64
CA VAL A 280 4.34 11.84 13.53
C VAL A 280 5.71 11.36 14.05
N THR A 281 6.79 12.10 13.76
CA THR A 281 8.12 11.80 14.31
C THR A 281 8.14 11.86 15.85
N ARG A 282 7.55 12.90 16.45
CA ARG A 282 7.44 13.04 17.92
C ARG A 282 6.57 11.96 18.54
N ILE A 283 5.47 11.58 17.88
CA ILE A 283 4.65 10.42 18.27
C ILE A 283 5.50 9.15 18.32
N GLY A 284 6.36 8.93 17.31
CA GLY A 284 7.26 7.79 17.28
C GLY A 284 8.28 7.79 18.42
N GLN A 285 8.83 8.96 18.76
CA GLN A 285 9.75 9.12 19.90
C GLN A 285 9.06 8.78 21.23
N PHE A 286 7.89 9.36 21.49
CA PHE A 286 7.05 9.03 22.65
C PHE A 286 6.76 7.53 22.69
N TYR A 287 6.30 6.95 21.57
CA TYR A 287 5.88 5.56 21.52
C TYR A 287 7.01 4.60 21.91
N ARG A 288 8.23 4.84 21.41
CA ARG A 288 9.40 4.02 21.75
C ARG A 288 9.76 4.12 23.23
N GLU A 289 9.82 5.34 23.78
CA GLU A 289 10.16 5.53 25.19
C GLU A 289 9.09 4.91 26.11
N ALA A 290 7.83 5.19 25.84
CA ALA A 290 6.69 4.60 26.54
C ALA A 290 6.69 3.06 26.46
N ARG A 291 7.01 2.48 25.30
CA ARG A 291 7.11 1.02 25.13
C ARG A 291 8.28 0.43 25.91
N ARG A 292 9.42 1.14 26.00
CA ARG A 292 10.55 0.73 26.85
C ARG A 292 10.12 0.66 28.31
N ILE A 293 9.40 1.66 28.82
CA ILE A 293 8.94 1.74 30.21
C ILE A 293 7.85 0.69 30.54
N THR A 294 6.94 0.40 29.60
CA THR A 294 5.76 -0.45 29.85
C THR A 294 5.93 -1.91 29.44
N THR A 295 6.84 -2.23 28.51
CA THR A 295 6.95 -3.58 27.92
C THR A 295 8.34 -4.18 28.07
N TYR A 296 9.39 -3.36 28.04
CA TYR A 296 10.79 -3.82 28.06
C TYR A 296 11.58 -3.16 29.17
N ILE A 297 10.95 -2.99 30.33
CA ILE A 297 11.59 -2.31 31.44
C ILE A 297 12.85 -3.07 31.87
N ASP A 298 13.91 -2.32 32.16
CA ASP A 298 15.15 -2.88 32.68
C ASP A 298 14.86 -3.53 34.05
N PRO A 299 15.25 -4.80 34.28
CA PRO A 299 15.02 -5.49 35.55
C PRO A 299 15.60 -4.78 36.78
N THR A 300 16.56 -3.87 36.59
CA THR A 300 17.17 -3.06 37.66
C THR A 300 16.30 -1.89 38.11
N VAL A 301 15.31 -1.48 37.31
CA VAL A 301 14.43 -0.34 37.62
C VAL A 301 13.39 -0.75 38.65
N THR A 302 13.34 -0.03 39.76
CA THR A 302 12.37 -0.25 40.83
C THR A 302 10.96 0.22 40.42
N PRO A 303 9.90 -0.31 41.05
CA PRO A 303 8.53 0.18 40.82
C PRO A 303 8.35 1.68 41.08
N ALA A 304 9.11 2.24 42.02
CA ALA A 304 9.09 3.67 42.32
C ALA A 304 9.73 4.50 41.19
N GLU A 305 10.88 4.07 40.66
CA GLU A 305 11.52 4.71 39.51
C GLU A 305 10.66 4.61 38.25
N GLN A 306 10.06 3.43 37.99
CA GLN A 306 9.14 3.23 36.88
C GLN A 306 7.96 4.21 36.94
N ARG A 307 7.42 4.45 38.13
CA ARG A 307 6.33 5.42 38.36
C ARG A 307 6.75 6.83 37.94
N VAL A 308 7.92 7.30 38.38
CA VAL A 308 8.45 8.63 38.02
C VAL A 308 8.64 8.77 36.50
N MET A 309 9.15 7.71 35.85
CA MET A 309 9.29 7.67 34.40
C MET A 309 7.93 7.74 33.69
N LEU A 310 6.93 7.03 34.19
CA LEU A 310 5.56 7.03 33.65
C LEU A 310 4.89 8.41 33.81
N VAL A 311 5.02 9.06 34.97
CA VAL A 311 4.50 10.42 35.19
C VAL A 311 5.09 11.37 34.15
N THR A 312 6.42 11.32 33.97
CA THR A 312 7.13 12.16 32.99
C THR A 312 6.63 11.92 31.57
N VAL A 313 6.54 10.66 31.13
CA VAL A 313 6.15 10.32 29.75
C VAL A 313 4.68 10.65 29.47
N ILE A 314 3.79 10.50 30.46
CA ILE A 314 2.38 10.87 30.36
C ILE A 314 2.23 12.39 30.23
N GLN A 315 2.95 13.18 31.03
CA GLN A 315 2.91 14.65 30.93
C GLN A 315 3.40 15.13 29.56
N GLN A 316 4.48 14.55 29.04
CA GLN A 316 4.96 14.83 27.68
C GLN A 316 3.92 14.46 26.61
N ALA A 317 3.27 13.32 26.75
CA ALA A 317 2.21 12.90 25.83
C ALA A 317 1.02 13.86 25.85
N LEU A 318 0.58 14.33 27.03
CA LEU A 318 -0.51 15.30 27.14
C LEU A 318 -0.15 16.64 26.49
N ALA A 319 1.10 17.09 26.63
CA ALA A 319 1.58 18.28 25.94
C ALA A 319 1.57 18.10 24.41
N LEU A 320 2.08 16.96 23.91
CA LEU A 320 2.05 16.62 22.49
C LEU A 320 0.60 16.51 21.96
N GLY A 321 -0.32 15.94 22.73
CA GLY A 321 -1.73 15.83 22.37
C GLY A 321 -2.41 17.19 22.20
N LYS A 322 -2.05 18.20 23.01
CA LYS A 322 -2.53 19.58 22.84
C LYS A 322 -2.00 20.21 21.56
N GLU A 323 -0.74 19.97 21.23
CA GLU A 323 -0.12 20.45 20.00
C GLU A 323 -0.77 19.83 18.75
N VAL A 324 -1.02 18.51 18.76
CA VAL A 324 -1.75 17.80 17.69
C VAL A 324 -3.11 18.46 17.43
N ALA A 325 -3.86 18.77 18.50
CA ALA A 325 -5.18 19.38 18.39
C ALA A 325 -5.09 20.79 17.78
N LEU A 326 -4.09 21.58 18.17
CA LEU A 326 -3.83 22.91 17.62
C LEU A 326 -3.53 22.85 16.12
N ILE A 327 -2.64 21.94 15.70
CA ILE A 327 -2.23 21.79 14.30
C ILE A 327 -3.42 21.39 13.43
N SER A 328 -4.16 20.37 13.88
CA SER A 328 -5.28 19.81 13.11
C SER A 328 -6.42 20.81 12.93
N THR A 329 -6.61 21.76 13.85
CA THR A 329 -7.73 22.71 13.83
C THR A 329 -7.37 24.08 13.26
N GLN A 330 -6.12 24.54 13.42
CA GLN A 330 -5.75 25.93 13.11
C GLN A 330 -4.68 26.08 12.02
N ALA A 331 -3.84 25.07 11.80
CA ALA A 331 -2.70 25.18 10.87
C ALA A 331 -2.98 24.60 9.49
N MET A 332 -3.96 23.72 9.36
CA MET A 332 -4.27 23.06 8.09
C MET A 332 -5.14 23.96 7.18
N PRO A 333 -4.74 24.20 5.91
CA PRO A 333 -5.57 24.92 4.94
C PRO A 333 -6.94 24.27 4.77
N SER A 334 -7.99 25.08 4.62
CA SER A 334 -9.38 24.60 4.49
C SER A 334 -9.58 23.56 3.39
N LYS A 335 -8.87 23.68 2.26
CA LYS A 335 -8.91 22.72 1.14
C LYS A 335 -8.35 21.34 1.48
N LEU A 336 -7.58 21.23 2.56
CA LEU A 336 -6.99 19.98 3.03
C LEU A 336 -7.73 19.41 4.24
N GLN A 337 -8.73 20.11 4.77
CA GLN A 337 -9.49 19.66 5.93
C GLN A 337 -10.58 18.65 5.53
N PRO A 338 -10.95 17.73 6.45
CA PRO A 338 -12.10 16.84 6.25
C PRO A 338 -13.39 17.65 6.11
N GLN A 339 -14.26 17.23 5.20
CA GLN A 339 -15.59 17.78 4.99
C GLN A 339 -16.62 16.81 5.55
N GLN A 340 -17.50 17.31 6.40
CA GLN A 340 -18.63 16.53 6.89
C GLN A 340 -19.80 16.64 5.92
N THR A 341 -20.34 15.49 5.53
CA THR A 341 -21.54 15.36 4.70
C THR A 341 -22.34 14.14 5.15
N THR A 342 -23.32 13.72 4.37
CA THR A 342 -24.10 12.51 4.59
C THR A 342 -23.87 11.48 3.49
N ASP A 343 -23.86 10.21 3.87
CA ASP A 343 -23.84 9.10 2.92
C ASP A 343 -25.23 8.96 2.29
N LYS A 344 -25.31 9.12 0.97
CA LYS A 344 -26.55 9.05 0.20
C LYS A 344 -26.68 7.73 -0.57
N ARG A 345 -25.84 6.72 -0.27
CA ARG A 345 -26.00 5.37 -0.82
C ARG A 345 -27.33 4.78 -0.33
N PRO A 346 -28.05 4.00 -1.15
CA PRO A 346 -29.31 3.37 -0.74
C PRO A 346 -29.19 2.41 0.45
N VAL A 347 -28.00 1.83 0.65
CA VAL A 347 -27.70 0.88 1.74
C VAL A 347 -27.42 1.61 3.07
N ALA A 348 -27.07 2.89 3.01
CA ALA A 348 -26.75 3.68 4.19
C ALA A 348 -28.02 4.02 4.98
N SER A 349 -27.88 4.10 6.30
CA SER A 349 -28.96 4.59 7.15
C SER A 349 -29.27 6.06 6.85
N LYS A 350 -30.51 6.50 7.05
CA LYS A 350 -30.90 7.88 6.78
C LYS A 350 -30.05 8.84 7.61
N ASN A 351 -29.41 9.81 6.95
CA ASN A 351 -28.47 10.78 7.55
C ASN A 351 -27.22 10.15 8.18
N GLN A 352 -26.78 8.97 7.69
CA GLN A 352 -25.49 8.41 8.09
C GLN A 352 -24.37 9.42 7.81
N PRO A 353 -23.54 9.76 8.81
CA PRO A 353 -22.43 10.68 8.60
C PRO A 353 -21.47 10.14 7.54
N LEU A 354 -20.85 11.05 6.79
CA LEU A 354 -19.76 10.73 5.87
C LEU A 354 -18.69 11.81 6.01
N ILE A 355 -17.43 11.41 5.95
CA ILE A 355 -16.30 12.32 5.85
C ILE A 355 -15.70 12.19 4.45
N SER A 356 -15.63 13.31 3.74
CA SER A 356 -15.05 13.41 2.42
C SER A 356 -13.92 14.44 2.38
N PHE A 357 -13.19 14.46 1.27
CA PHE A 357 -12.09 15.38 1.01
C PHE A 357 -12.15 15.85 -0.45
N ASN A 358 -11.32 16.83 -0.80
CA ASN A 358 -11.15 17.26 -2.20
C ASN A 358 -10.36 16.24 -3.05
N SER A 359 -9.75 15.23 -2.41
CA SER A 359 -9.02 14.16 -3.10
C SER A 359 -8.94 12.90 -2.21
N GLN A 360 -9.09 11.73 -2.84
CA GLN A 360 -8.87 10.44 -2.18
C GLN A 360 -7.45 10.31 -1.63
N TRP A 361 -6.44 10.90 -2.29
CA TRP A 361 -5.06 10.87 -1.80
C TRP A 361 -4.89 11.66 -0.50
N THR A 362 -5.50 12.84 -0.44
CA THR A 362 -5.58 13.64 0.78
C THR A 362 -6.29 12.86 1.89
N ALA A 363 -7.41 12.21 1.58
CA ALA A 363 -8.11 11.35 2.53
C ALA A 363 -7.21 10.22 3.04
N ALA A 364 -6.49 9.52 2.15
CA ALA A 364 -5.58 8.43 2.53
C ALA A 364 -4.44 8.91 3.43
N THR A 365 -3.89 10.10 3.14
CA THR A 365 -2.85 10.73 3.96
C THR A 365 -3.37 11.10 5.34
N TRP A 366 -4.60 11.60 5.44
CA TRP A 366 -5.26 11.83 6.73
C TRP A 366 -5.50 10.53 7.47
N THR A 367 -6.00 9.49 6.81
CA THR A 367 -6.20 8.17 7.43
C THR A 367 -4.90 7.59 7.96
N PHE A 368 -3.79 7.77 7.23
CA PHE A 368 -2.45 7.42 7.73
C PHE A 368 -2.10 8.15 9.03
N PHE A 369 -2.22 9.49 9.04
CA PHE A 369 -1.97 10.29 10.23
C PHE A 369 -2.86 9.89 11.41
N MET A 370 -4.13 9.63 11.16
CA MET A 370 -5.10 9.17 12.15
C MET A 370 -4.68 7.82 12.76
N SER A 371 -4.11 6.91 11.98
CA SER A 371 -3.57 5.66 12.53
C SER A 371 -2.32 5.86 13.38
N CYS A 372 -1.47 6.86 13.08
CA CYS A 372 -0.40 7.26 14.01
C CYS A 372 -0.98 7.78 15.34
N LEU A 373 -2.09 8.53 15.31
CA LEU A 373 -2.80 8.95 16.53
C LEU A 373 -3.41 7.75 17.28
N THR A 374 -3.94 6.76 16.58
CA THR A 374 -4.41 5.51 17.20
C THR A 374 -3.28 4.81 17.95
N VAL A 375 -2.10 4.66 17.33
CA VAL A 375 -0.93 4.07 18.00
C VAL A 375 -0.51 4.89 19.24
N PHE A 376 -0.48 6.22 19.10
CA PHE A 376 -0.15 7.16 20.16
C PHE A 376 -1.09 7.03 21.38
N PHE A 377 -2.40 7.15 21.16
CA PHE A 377 -3.37 7.15 22.26
C PHE A 377 -3.54 5.76 22.89
N ASN A 378 -3.43 4.67 22.12
CA ASN A 378 -3.40 3.32 22.71
C ASN A 378 -2.22 3.16 23.67
N ARG A 379 -1.04 3.68 23.30
CA ARG A 379 0.14 3.63 24.17
C ARG A 379 0.00 4.54 25.39
N LEU A 380 -0.58 5.74 25.24
CA LEU A 380 -0.89 6.63 26.36
C LEU A 380 -1.86 5.98 27.35
N HIS A 381 -2.91 5.34 26.86
CA HIS A 381 -3.85 4.59 27.68
C HIS A 381 -3.13 3.48 28.47
N LEU A 382 -2.29 2.68 27.81
CA LEU A 382 -1.51 1.64 28.48
C LEU A 382 -0.59 2.21 29.57
N CYS A 383 0.15 3.30 29.29
CA CYS A 383 1.00 3.95 30.30
C CYS A 383 0.19 4.41 31.50
N SER A 384 -1.01 4.96 31.26
CA SER A 384 -1.91 5.43 32.30
C SER A 384 -2.40 4.27 33.17
N MET A 385 -2.79 3.14 32.56
CA MET A 385 -3.18 1.94 33.29
C MET A 385 -2.03 1.33 34.09
N THR A 386 -0.81 1.34 33.54
CA THR A 386 0.39 0.89 34.27
C THR A 386 0.69 1.80 35.46
N LEU A 387 0.56 3.13 35.30
CA LEU A 387 0.76 4.07 36.41
C LEU A 387 -0.27 3.87 37.52
N LEU A 388 -1.54 3.65 37.17
CA LEU A 388 -2.59 3.33 38.15
C LEU A 388 -2.29 2.06 38.94
N ALA A 389 -1.79 1.01 38.27
CA ALA A 389 -1.43 -0.23 38.93
C ALA A 389 -0.23 -0.09 39.88
N LEU A 390 0.64 0.89 39.66
CA LEU A 390 1.82 1.18 40.49
C LEU A 390 1.57 2.25 41.54
N SER A 391 0.45 2.98 41.47
CA SER A 391 0.12 4.03 42.44
C SER A 391 -0.14 3.41 43.80
N SER A 392 0.76 3.68 44.74
CA SER A 392 0.59 3.35 46.16
C SER A 392 -0.32 4.34 46.89
N GLU A 393 -0.53 5.52 46.29
CA GLU A 393 -1.44 6.54 46.80
C GLU A 393 -2.87 6.11 46.50
N GLY A 394 -3.79 6.41 47.43
CA GLY A 394 -5.22 6.16 47.25
C GLY A 394 -5.77 6.84 45.97
N PRO A 395 -7.04 6.63 45.62
CA PRO A 395 -7.60 7.11 44.37
C PRO A 395 -7.35 8.61 44.12
N ASP A 396 -7.30 9.43 45.17
CA ASP A 396 -7.11 10.87 45.09
C ASP A 396 -5.65 11.35 45.05
N GLY A 397 -4.66 10.44 44.99
CA GLY A 397 -3.26 10.81 44.82
C GLY A 397 -2.98 11.50 43.48
N PRO A 398 -2.03 12.45 43.40
CA PRO A 398 -1.67 13.15 42.16
C PRO A 398 -1.39 12.22 40.98
N ASP A 399 -0.69 11.10 41.20
CA ASP A 399 -0.36 10.14 40.13
C ASP A 399 -1.62 9.42 39.61
N ALA A 400 -2.51 9.02 40.51
CA ALA A 400 -3.77 8.39 40.17
C ALA A 400 -4.73 9.35 39.45
N GLN A 401 -4.74 10.63 39.83
CA GLN A 401 -5.51 11.65 39.12
C GLN A 401 -4.97 11.91 37.71
N LEU A 402 -3.65 12.08 37.57
CA LEU A 402 -2.99 12.25 36.27
C LEU A 402 -3.29 11.08 35.34
N ALA A 403 -3.13 9.85 35.84
CA ALA A 403 -3.36 8.65 35.05
C ALA A 403 -4.82 8.50 34.63
N ARG A 404 -5.79 8.74 35.54
CA ARG A 404 -7.23 8.71 35.19
C ARG A 404 -7.58 9.75 34.13
N ALA A 405 -7.08 10.98 34.26
CA ALA A 405 -7.31 12.03 33.28
C ALA A 405 -6.72 11.67 31.91
N ALA A 406 -5.48 11.18 31.88
CA ALA A 406 -4.80 10.78 30.65
C ALA A 406 -5.48 9.58 29.97
N ALA A 407 -5.92 8.59 30.74
CA ALA A 407 -6.68 7.44 30.23
C ALA A 407 -8.00 7.88 29.60
N ALA A 408 -8.77 8.74 30.26
CA ALA A 408 -10.04 9.26 29.73
C ALA A 408 -9.86 10.03 28.42
N ILE A 409 -8.83 10.90 28.36
CA ILE A 409 -8.48 11.62 27.12
C ILE A 409 -8.13 10.64 25.99
N ALA A 410 -7.31 9.63 26.28
CA ALA A 410 -6.90 8.64 25.29
C ALA A 410 -8.10 7.86 24.75
N GLU A 411 -9.00 7.41 25.61
CA GLU A 411 -10.22 6.67 25.21
C GLU A 411 -11.16 7.51 24.34
N GLU A 412 -11.42 8.76 24.74
CA GLU A 412 -12.25 9.68 23.96
C GLU A 412 -11.66 9.90 22.57
N ARG A 413 -10.35 10.14 22.49
CA ARG A 413 -9.66 10.38 21.23
C ARG A 413 -9.64 9.14 20.33
N LEU A 414 -9.45 7.95 20.89
CA LEU A 414 -9.49 6.70 20.12
C LEU A 414 -10.85 6.46 19.49
N LYS A 415 -11.95 6.72 20.22
CA LYS A 415 -13.31 6.65 19.68
C LYS A 415 -13.53 7.64 18.54
N VAL A 416 -13.10 8.89 18.71
CA VAL A 416 -13.21 9.93 17.66
C VAL A 416 -12.44 9.52 16.41
N VAL A 417 -11.19 9.06 16.57
CA VAL A 417 -10.33 8.65 15.45
C VAL A 417 -10.94 7.46 14.69
N ALA A 418 -11.39 6.42 15.41
CA ALA A 418 -12.02 5.25 14.80
C ALA A 418 -13.27 5.65 14.01
N HIS A 419 -14.13 6.48 14.60
CA HIS A 419 -15.35 6.97 13.95
C HIS A 419 -15.03 7.79 12.69
N MET A 420 -14.00 8.64 12.74
CA MET A 420 -13.59 9.42 11.57
C MET A 420 -13.10 8.52 10.43
N VAL A 421 -12.26 7.52 10.71
CA VAL A 421 -11.76 6.63 9.65
C VAL A 421 -12.89 5.81 9.05
N CYS A 422 -13.77 5.21 9.85
CA CYS A 422 -14.90 4.44 9.34
C CYS A 422 -15.82 5.28 8.44
N HIS A 423 -16.15 6.51 8.85
CA HIS A 423 -16.95 7.42 8.01
C HIS A 423 -16.22 7.96 6.78
N THR A 424 -14.91 7.76 6.66
CA THR A 424 -14.14 8.11 5.45
C THR A 424 -14.05 6.94 4.47
N LEU A 425 -14.29 5.70 4.90
CA LEU A 425 -14.09 4.49 4.08
C LEU A 425 -14.90 4.47 2.77
N PRO A 426 -16.20 4.83 2.74
CA PRO A 426 -16.94 4.83 1.48
C PRO A 426 -16.32 5.76 0.42
N TYR A 427 -15.81 6.91 0.86
CA TYR A 427 -15.11 7.86 -0.01
C TYR A 427 -13.75 7.32 -0.47
N LEU A 428 -12.96 6.73 0.44
CA LEU A 428 -11.67 6.08 0.12
C LEU A 428 -11.81 4.91 -0.85
N PHE A 429 -12.88 4.12 -0.71
CA PHE A 429 -13.21 3.03 -1.63
C PHE A 429 -13.81 3.52 -2.95
N GLY A 430 -13.95 4.85 -3.14
CA GLY A 430 -14.47 5.45 -4.36
C GLY A 430 -15.91 5.04 -4.64
N GLU A 431 -16.70 4.75 -3.61
CA GLU A 431 -18.11 4.37 -3.75
C GLU A 431 -19.02 5.60 -3.78
N VAL A 432 -18.53 6.71 -3.23
CA VAL A 432 -19.22 8.00 -3.19
C VAL A 432 -18.28 9.12 -3.62
N ASP A 433 -18.86 10.20 -4.15
CA ASP A 433 -18.15 11.44 -4.43
C ASP A 433 -17.96 12.30 -3.17
N GLU A 434 -17.33 13.46 -3.33
CA GLU A 434 -17.10 14.44 -2.25
C GLU A 434 -18.39 14.96 -1.57
N LYS A 435 -19.55 14.83 -2.24
CA LYS A 435 -20.87 15.24 -1.74
C LYS A 435 -21.66 14.08 -1.14
N GLY A 436 -21.05 12.89 -1.06
CA GLY A 436 -21.66 11.66 -0.58
C GLY A 436 -22.64 11.01 -1.55
N MET A 437 -22.64 11.43 -2.83
CA MET A 437 -23.47 10.81 -3.85
C MET A 437 -22.85 9.48 -4.31
N PRO A 438 -23.62 8.41 -4.48
CA PRO A 438 -23.09 7.14 -4.99
C PRO A 438 -22.54 7.31 -6.41
N LEU A 439 -21.35 6.75 -6.66
CA LEU A 439 -20.77 6.67 -7.99
C LEU A 439 -21.35 5.47 -8.75
N PRO A 440 -21.69 5.59 -10.05
CA PRO A 440 -22.23 4.47 -10.84
C PRO A 440 -21.28 3.28 -10.92
N VAL A 441 -19.97 3.57 -10.95
CA VAL A 441 -18.89 2.58 -10.89
C VAL A 441 -17.91 3.03 -9.81
N PRO A 442 -17.57 2.16 -8.84
CA PRO A 442 -16.61 2.53 -7.81
C PRO A 442 -15.25 2.92 -8.39
N GLN A 443 -14.78 4.13 -8.09
CA GLN A 443 -13.49 4.64 -8.54
C GLN A 443 -12.38 4.28 -7.55
N ARG A 444 -12.05 2.99 -7.51
CA ARG A 444 -10.99 2.46 -6.64
C ARG A 444 -9.64 2.66 -7.32
N ARG A 445 -8.72 3.34 -6.64
CA ARG A 445 -7.32 3.45 -7.07
C ARG A 445 -6.42 2.55 -6.23
N SER A 446 -5.57 1.77 -6.88
CA SER A 446 -4.70 0.82 -6.18
C SER A 446 -3.80 1.47 -5.14
N VAL A 447 -3.26 2.67 -5.42
CA VAL A 447 -2.45 3.45 -4.45
C VAL A 447 -3.20 3.78 -3.16
N ILE A 448 -4.49 4.09 -3.26
CA ILE A 448 -5.30 4.45 -2.09
C ILE A 448 -5.51 3.20 -1.23
N MET A 449 -5.86 2.08 -1.86
CA MET A 449 -6.02 0.81 -1.17
C MET A 449 -4.74 0.37 -0.49
N TYR A 450 -3.61 0.48 -1.19
CA TYR A 450 -2.28 0.20 -0.65
C TYR A 450 -2.00 1.00 0.64
N HIS A 451 -2.25 2.33 0.62
CA HIS A 451 -1.94 3.19 1.77
C HIS A 451 -2.89 3.02 2.96
N ILE A 452 -4.09 2.47 2.78
CA ILE A 452 -5.06 2.27 3.88
C ILE A 452 -4.98 0.88 4.53
N VAL A 453 -4.24 -0.08 3.96
CA VAL A 453 -4.08 -1.43 4.55
C VAL A 453 -3.48 -1.37 5.96
N TRP A 454 -2.33 -0.70 6.13
CA TRP A 454 -1.71 -0.56 7.46
C TRP A 454 -2.61 0.23 8.42
N PRO A 455 -3.16 1.40 8.04
CA PRO A 455 -4.10 2.13 8.87
C PRO A 455 -5.29 1.32 9.39
N LEU A 456 -5.91 0.51 8.52
CA LEU A 456 -7.02 -0.37 8.89
C LEU A 456 -6.56 -1.46 9.86
N SER A 457 -5.39 -2.07 9.63
CA SER A 457 -4.87 -3.09 10.54
C SER A 457 -4.60 -2.54 11.95
N VAL A 458 -4.11 -1.30 12.06
CA VAL A 458 -3.90 -0.60 13.35
C VAL A 458 -5.23 -0.35 14.06
N LEU A 459 -6.26 0.07 13.33
CA LEU A 459 -7.59 0.32 13.91
C LEU A 459 -8.25 -0.97 14.39
N ILE A 460 -8.20 -2.03 13.58
CA ILE A 460 -8.76 -3.35 13.94
C ILE A 460 -8.05 -3.92 15.18
N ALA A 461 -6.75 -3.69 15.32
CA ALA A 461 -5.98 -4.14 16.49
C ALA A 461 -6.23 -3.30 17.75
N SER A 462 -6.88 -2.13 17.66
CA SER A 462 -7.16 -1.30 18.83
C SER A 462 -8.35 -1.83 19.62
N PRO A 463 -8.23 -1.99 20.95
CA PRO A 463 -9.33 -2.49 21.79
C PRO A 463 -10.51 -1.52 21.90
N PHE A 464 -10.36 -0.29 21.43
CA PHE A 464 -11.39 0.75 21.47
C PHE A 464 -12.22 0.84 20.20
N THR A 465 -11.92 0.01 19.20
CA THR A 465 -12.73 -0.12 17.99
C THR A 465 -13.79 -1.19 18.24
N SER A 466 -15.07 -0.81 18.29
CA SER A 466 -16.13 -1.81 18.48
C SER A 466 -16.34 -2.63 17.19
N PRO A 467 -16.69 -3.93 17.29
CA PRO A 467 -17.02 -4.75 16.13
C PRO A 467 -18.14 -4.14 15.27
N GLN A 468 -19.12 -3.51 15.92
CA GLN A 468 -20.24 -2.81 15.26
C GLN A 468 -19.78 -1.62 14.40
N LEU A 469 -18.68 -0.95 14.77
CA LEU A 469 -18.11 0.15 14.01
C LEU A 469 -17.30 -0.34 12.78
N LEU A 470 -16.84 -1.60 12.80
CA LEU A 470 -16.12 -2.25 11.69
C LEU A 470 -17.07 -2.95 10.70
N GLU A 471 -18.32 -3.17 11.08
CA GLU A 471 -19.37 -3.77 10.26
C GLU A 471 -20.17 -2.73 9.44
N MET A 472 -19.93 -1.43 9.68
CA MET A 472 -20.44 -0.30 8.88
C MET A 472 -19.60 -0.07 7.62
#